data_AF-A0A524KR79-F1
#
_entry.id   AF-A0A524KR79-F1
#
_cell.length_a   1.000
_cell.length_b   1.000
_cell.length_c   1.000
_cell.angle_alpha   90.00
_cell.angle_beta   90.00
_cell.angle_gamma   90.00
#
_symmetry.space_group_name_H-M   'P 1'
#
loop_
_entity.id
_entity.type
_entity.pdbx_description
1 polymer ?
#
loop_
_entity_poly.entity_id
_entity_poly.type
_entity_poly.pdbx_seq_one_letter_code
_entity_poly.pdbx_strand_id
1 'polypeptide(L)'
;MAQALRLARRGLGFAWPNPSVGAIVVTPSGEIAGRGWTAPGGRPHAEAIALEHAGGRAEGSTIYVTLEPCAHEGRSMACSDAIVAAKPKRVVIGMRDPDPRTAGRGIER
;
A
#
# COMPACT_ATOMS: atom_id res chain seq x y z
N MET A 1 -3.12 -9.03 7.37
CA MET A 1 -4.26 -8.11 7.14
C MET A 1 -4.72 -7.34 8.38
N ALA A 2 -5.12 -7.99 9.49
CA ALA A 2 -5.65 -7.29 10.68
C ALA A 2 -4.76 -6.14 11.21
N GLN A 3 -3.44 -6.30 11.20
CA GLN A 3 -2.50 -5.23 11.58
C GLN A 3 -2.52 -4.03 10.59
N ALA A 4 -2.63 -4.28 9.28
CA ALA A 4 -2.73 -3.22 8.29
C ALA A 4 -4.02 -2.41 8.47
N LEU A 5 -5.14 -3.06 8.80
CA LEU A 5 -6.39 -2.37 9.18
C LEU A 5 -6.24 -1.50 10.43
N ARG A 6 -5.48 -1.96 11.44
CA ARG A 6 -5.18 -1.13 12.63
C ARG A 6 -4.35 0.10 12.28
N LEU A 7 -3.39 -0.02 11.35
CA LEU A 7 -2.65 1.14 10.83
C LEU A 7 -3.55 2.09 10.05
N ALA A 8 -4.42 1.56 9.17
CA ALA A 8 -5.37 2.35 8.39
C ALA A 8 -6.30 3.20 9.27
N ARG A 9 -6.67 2.74 10.48
CA ARG A 9 -7.49 3.54 11.40
C ARG A 9 -6.83 4.85 11.83
N ARG A 10 -5.50 4.98 11.75
CA ARG A 10 -4.77 6.21 12.11
C ARG A 10 -5.03 7.38 11.17
N GLY A 11 -5.42 7.12 9.93
CA GLY A 11 -5.74 8.17 8.94
C GLY A 11 -7.22 8.57 8.90
N LEU A 12 -8.09 7.95 9.70
CA LEU A 12 -9.52 8.31 9.72
C LEU A 12 -9.70 9.77 10.14
N GLY A 13 -10.39 10.55 9.31
CA GLY A 13 -10.58 11.99 9.50
C GLY A 13 -9.41 12.87 9.04
N PHE A 14 -8.23 12.31 8.78
CA PHE A 14 -7.03 13.06 8.39
C PHE A 14 -6.60 12.84 6.94
N ALA A 15 -6.91 11.68 6.36
CA ALA A 15 -6.48 11.30 5.01
C ALA A 15 -7.25 12.02 3.88
N TRP A 16 -8.32 12.77 4.20
CA TRP A 16 -9.11 13.48 3.20
C TRP A 16 -8.21 14.36 2.30
N PRO A 17 -8.41 14.36 0.97
CA PRO A 17 -9.54 13.77 0.21
C PRO A 17 -9.40 12.28 -0.15
N ASN A 18 -8.31 11.62 0.23
CA ASN A 18 -8.05 10.23 -0.13
C ASN A 18 -8.54 9.24 0.95
N PRO A 19 -8.68 7.94 0.60
CA PRO A 19 -9.06 6.92 1.56
C PRO A 19 -7.96 6.69 2.60
N SER A 20 -8.39 6.29 3.79
CA SER A 20 -7.49 5.86 4.85
C SER A 20 -7.07 4.40 4.60
N VAL A 21 -5.82 4.20 4.17
CA VAL A 21 -5.26 2.90 3.79
C VAL A 21 -4.13 2.55 4.76
N GLY A 22 -3.92 1.26 5.00
CA GLY A 22 -2.76 0.74 5.73
C GLY A 22 -2.02 -0.29 4.90
N ALA A 23 -0.69 -0.29 5.00
CA ALA A 23 0.19 -1.22 4.31
C ALA A 23 1.27 -1.78 5.24
N ILE A 24 1.59 -3.06 5.09
CA ILE A 24 2.67 -3.74 5.83
C ILE A 24 3.47 -4.61 4.87
N VAL A 25 4.79 -4.52 4.95
CA VAL A 25 5.74 -5.39 4.23
C VAL A 25 6.28 -6.43 5.20
N VAL A 26 6.11 -7.70 4.88
CA VAL A 26 6.56 -8.85 5.70
C VAL A 26 7.61 -9.63 4.92
N THR A 27 8.81 -9.76 5.48
CA THR A 27 9.91 -10.54 4.88
C THR A 27 9.57 -12.03 4.82
N PRO A 28 10.30 -12.83 4.01
CA PRO A 28 10.16 -14.29 4.02
C PRO A 28 10.38 -14.93 5.40
N SER A 29 11.18 -14.32 6.28
CA SER A 29 11.40 -14.77 7.66
C SER A 29 10.24 -14.44 8.62
N GLY A 30 9.22 -13.71 8.16
CA GLY A 30 8.07 -13.31 8.96
C GLY A 30 8.24 -11.99 9.72
N GLU A 31 9.34 -11.29 9.51
CA GLU A 31 9.60 -9.98 10.13
C GLU A 31 8.88 -8.86 9.40
N ILE A 32 8.46 -7.83 10.13
CA ILE A 32 7.87 -6.64 9.51
C ILE A 32 8.99 -5.70 9.08
N ALA A 33 9.26 -5.65 7.78
CA ALA A 33 10.24 -4.75 7.20
C ALA A 33 9.75 -3.30 7.12
N GLY A 34 8.47 -3.10 6.85
CA GLY A 34 7.90 -1.78 6.63
C GLY A 34 6.44 -1.68 7.06
N ARG A 35 6.06 -0.49 7.52
CA ARG A 35 4.68 -0.14 7.92
C ARG A 35 4.35 1.23 7.35
N GLY A 36 3.13 1.38 6.85
CA GLY A 36 2.63 2.66 6.33
C GLY A 36 1.12 2.80 6.50
N TRP A 37 0.66 4.04 6.56
CA TRP A 37 -0.74 4.41 6.46
C TRP A 37 -0.85 5.73 5.70
N THR A 38 -1.98 5.99 5.04
CA THR A 38 -2.16 7.25 4.30
C THR A 38 -1.94 8.44 5.23
N ALA A 39 -1.01 9.32 4.89
CA ALA A 39 -0.67 10.48 5.70
C ALA A 39 -1.75 11.58 5.61
N PRO A 40 -1.74 12.56 6.55
CA PRO A 40 -2.68 13.68 6.52
C PRO A 40 -2.68 14.41 5.17
N GLY A 41 -3.86 14.80 4.68
CA GLY A 41 -4.02 15.38 3.34
C GLY A 41 -3.98 14.36 2.20
N GLY A 42 -3.93 13.08 2.52
CA GLY A 42 -4.08 11.98 1.57
C GLY A 42 -2.79 11.51 0.90
N ARG A 43 -1.64 12.11 1.22
CA ARG A 43 -0.33 11.76 0.67
C ARG A 43 0.77 11.91 1.72
N PRO A 44 1.85 11.11 1.66
CA PRO A 44 2.02 9.94 0.80
C PRO A 44 1.02 8.81 1.10
N HIS A 45 0.84 7.92 0.13
CA HIS A 45 0.01 6.71 0.28
C HIS A 45 0.69 5.71 1.22
N ALA A 46 -0.11 4.80 1.78
CA ALA A 46 0.36 3.81 2.74
C ALA A 46 1.49 2.92 2.18
N GLU A 47 1.36 2.50 0.91
CA GLU A 47 2.29 1.62 0.22
C GLU A 47 3.64 2.30 0.03
N ALA A 48 3.65 3.58 -0.35
CA ALA A 48 4.88 4.36 -0.52
C ALA A 48 5.68 4.41 0.79
N ILE A 49 5.02 4.76 1.91
CA ILE A 49 5.65 4.81 3.24
C ILE A 49 6.15 3.41 3.65
N ALA A 50 5.35 2.37 3.42
CA ALA A 50 5.72 1.01 3.80
C ALA A 50 6.92 0.49 3.00
N LEU A 51 6.97 0.78 1.70
CA LEU A 51 8.08 0.42 0.82
C LEU A 51 9.35 1.21 1.15
N GLU A 52 9.24 2.51 1.43
CA GLU A 52 10.35 3.35 1.87
C GLU A 52 10.98 2.80 3.16
N HIS A 53 10.16 2.47 4.17
CA HIS A 53 10.64 1.85 5.40
C HIS A 53 11.25 0.45 5.19
N ALA A 54 10.71 -0.33 4.25
CA ALA A 54 11.23 -1.66 3.94
C ALA A 54 12.59 -1.60 3.22
N GLY A 55 12.76 -0.62 2.33
CA GLY A 55 13.92 -0.51 1.45
C GLY A 55 14.10 -1.78 0.62
N GLY A 56 15.36 -2.22 0.43
CA GLY A 56 15.68 -3.45 -0.30
C GLY A 56 15.06 -4.74 0.27
N ARG A 57 14.57 -4.72 1.52
CA ARG A 57 13.89 -5.87 2.14
C ARG A 57 12.47 -6.10 1.60
N ALA A 58 11.98 -5.23 0.72
CA ALA A 58 10.73 -5.44 0.01
C ALA A 58 10.84 -6.52 -1.08
N GLU A 59 12.04 -6.76 -1.63
CA GLU A 59 12.25 -7.79 -2.65
C GLU A 59 11.99 -9.19 -2.05
N GLY A 60 11.18 -9.99 -2.77
CA GLY A 60 10.77 -11.32 -2.33
C GLY A 60 9.79 -11.35 -1.14
N SER A 61 9.36 -10.20 -0.63
CA SER A 61 8.47 -10.08 0.53
C SER A 61 6.99 -10.39 0.22
N THR A 62 6.15 -10.39 1.24
CA THR A 62 4.69 -10.28 1.10
C THR A 62 4.21 -8.90 1.56
N ILE A 63 3.48 -8.20 0.69
CA ILE A 63 2.86 -6.92 1.02
C ILE A 63 1.39 -7.14 1.35
N TYR A 64 0.92 -6.61 2.47
CA TYR A 64 -0.49 -6.56 2.83
C TYR A 64 -0.97 -5.12 2.75
N VAL A 65 -2.01 -4.86 1.96
CA VAL A 65 -2.59 -3.52 1.79
C VAL A 65 -4.11 -3.58 1.92
N THR A 66 -4.72 -2.62 2.62
CA THR A 66 -6.15 -2.69 2.95
C THR A 66 -7.08 -2.35 1.79
N LEU A 67 -6.59 -1.63 0.79
CA LEU A 67 -7.29 -1.23 -0.44
C LEU A 67 -6.39 -1.56 -1.63
N GLU A 68 -6.97 -1.84 -2.79
CA GLU A 68 -6.21 -2.06 -4.02
C GLU A 68 -5.26 -0.88 -4.30
N PRO A 69 -3.98 -1.14 -4.62
CA PRO A 69 -3.02 -0.09 -4.96
C PRO A 69 -3.47 0.72 -6.18
N CYS A 70 -3.35 2.04 -6.10
CA CYS A 70 -3.75 2.90 -7.21
C CYS A 70 -2.92 2.60 -8.47
N ALA A 71 -3.59 2.59 -9.63
CA ALA A 71 -3.01 2.28 -10.95
C ALA A 71 -2.83 3.50 -11.85
N HIS A 72 -3.26 4.67 -11.39
CA HIS A 72 -3.16 5.93 -12.11
C HIS A 72 -2.00 6.75 -11.58
N GLU A 73 -1.27 7.37 -12.50
CA GLU A 73 -0.24 8.35 -12.14
C GLU A 73 -0.90 9.63 -11.63
N GLY A 74 -0.33 10.20 -10.57
CA GLY A 74 -0.76 11.46 -9.98
C GLY A 74 0.42 12.42 -9.87
N ARG A 75 0.65 12.94 -8.66
CA ARG A 75 1.88 13.71 -8.34
C ARG A 75 3.13 12.83 -8.19
N SER A 76 2.94 11.52 -8.06
CA SER A 76 3.97 10.50 -7.90
C SER A 76 3.63 9.32 -8.80
N MET A 77 4.60 8.41 -8.96
CA MET A 77 4.35 7.11 -9.58
C MET A 77 3.17 6.40 -8.90
N ALA A 78 2.45 5.57 -9.66
CA ALA A 78 1.35 4.80 -9.13
C ALA A 78 1.84 3.77 -8.09
N CYS A 79 1.04 3.49 -7.07
CA CYS A 79 1.42 2.56 -6.02
C CYS A 79 1.59 1.13 -6.56
N SER A 80 0.79 0.73 -7.55
CA SER A 80 0.97 -0.55 -8.25
C SER A 80 2.36 -0.66 -8.89
N ASP A 81 2.82 0.39 -9.57
CA ASP A 81 4.12 0.39 -10.25
C ASP A 81 5.27 0.40 -9.24
N ALA A 82 5.12 1.14 -8.13
CA ALA A 82 6.10 1.13 -7.04
C ALA A 82 6.23 -0.26 -6.40
N ILE A 83 5.11 -0.95 -6.23
CA ILE A 83 5.07 -2.33 -5.73
C ILE A 83 5.74 -3.28 -6.72
N VAL A 84 5.44 -3.20 -8.01
CA VAL A 84 6.09 -4.03 -9.05
C VAL A 84 7.61 -3.80 -9.05
N ALA A 85 8.05 -2.53 -8.99
CA ALA A 85 9.46 -2.17 -8.92
C ALA A 85 10.16 -2.73 -7.67
N ALA A 86 9.44 -2.85 -6.54
CA ALA A 86 9.94 -3.44 -5.30
C ALA A 86 10.00 -4.98 -5.34
N LYS A 87 9.45 -5.64 -6.37
CA LYS A 87 9.51 -7.09 -6.62
C LYS A 87 9.11 -7.96 -5.41
N PRO A 88 7.97 -7.72 -4.75
CA PRO A 88 7.49 -8.66 -3.74
C PRO A 88 7.14 -10.00 -4.41
N LYS A 89 7.20 -11.08 -3.64
CA LYS A 89 6.72 -12.39 -4.07
C LYS A 89 5.20 -12.46 -4.13
N ARG A 90 4.52 -11.67 -3.27
CA ARG A 90 3.07 -11.71 -3.12
C ARG A 90 2.53 -10.38 -2.63
N VAL A 91 1.37 -9.99 -3.15
CA VAL A 91 0.56 -8.89 -2.61
C VAL A 91 -0.78 -9.45 -2.16
N VAL A 92 -1.24 -9.05 -0.97
CA VAL A 92 -2.51 -9.44 -0.38
C VAL A 92 -3.35 -8.18 -0.17
N ILE A 93 -4.43 -8.08 -0.92
CA ILE A 93 -5.29 -6.89 -0.99
C ILE A 93 -6.55 -7.15 -0.16
N GLY A 94 -6.92 -6.20 0.70
CA GLY A 94 -8.09 -6.31 1.57
C GLY A 94 -9.41 -6.15 0.80
N MET A 95 -9.48 -5.17 -0.08
CA MET A 95 -10.66 -4.86 -0.89
C MET A 95 -10.22 -4.29 -2.25
N ARG A 96 -10.95 -4.62 -3.31
CA ARG A 96 -10.80 -4.00 -4.64
C ARG A 96 -11.25 -2.54 -4.59
N ASP A 97 -10.56 -1.65 -5.30
CA ASP A 97 -10.91 -0.23 -5.29
C ASP A 97 -12.27 -0.03 -6.01
N PRO A 98 -13.27 0.62 -5.38
CA PRO A 98 -14.53 0.97 -6.05
C PRO A 98 -14.37 2.10 -7.07
N ASP A 99 -13.27 2.86 -7.03
CA ASP A 99 -13.01 3.94 -7.99
C ASP A 99 -12.81 3.34 -9.39
N PRO A 100 -13.62 3.70 -10.40
CA PRO A 100 -13.49 3.18 -11.76
C PRO A 100 -12.13 3.54 -12.40
N ARG A 101 -11.38 4.48 -11.82
CA ARG A 101 -10.01 4.82 -12.22
C ARG A 101 -8.95 3.82 -11.73
N THR A 102 -9.31 2.93 -10.82
CA THR A 102 -8.39 1.92 -10.27
C THR A 102 -8.98 0.51 -10.38
N ALA A 103 -10.29 0.32 -10.19
CA ALA A 103 -10.99 -0.94 -10.05
C ALA A 103 -10.45 -2.12 -10.90
N GLY A 104 -9.51 -2.89 -10.34
CA GLY A 104 -8.83 -4.04 -10.95
C GLY A 104 -7.56 -3.74 -11.73
N ARG A 105 -7.37 -2.50 -12.19
CA ARG A 105 -6.18 -2.09 -12.93
C ARG A 105 -4.92 -2.12 -12.07
N GLY A 106 -5.03 -1.96 -10.76
CA GLY A 106 -3.89 -2.06 -9.85
C GLY A 106 -3.47 -3.51 -9.64
N ILE A 107 -4.43 -4.44 -9.72
CA ILE A 107 -4.22 -5.88 -9.58
C ILE A 107 -3.61 -6.48 -10.86
N GLU A 108 -3.93 -5.94 -12.03
CA GLU A 108 -3.44 -6.40 -13.34
C GLU A 108 -1.97 -6.02 -13.63
N ARG A 109 -1.37 -5.13 -12.82
CA ARG A 109 0.04 -4.73 -12.92
C ARG A 109 0.97 -5.79 -12.34
#